data_AF-A0A542E5C2-F1
#
_entry.id   AF-A0A542E5C2-F1
#
_cell.length_a   1.000
_cell.length_b   1.000
_cell.length_c   1.000
_cell.angle_alpha   90.00
_cell.angle_beta   90.00
_cell.angle_gamma   90.00
#
_symmetry.space_group_name_H-M   'P 1'
#
loop_
_entity.id
_entity.type
_entity.pdbx_description
1 polymer ?
#
loop_
_entity_poly.entity_id
_entity_poly.type
_entity_poly.pdbx_seq_one_letter_code
_entity_poly.pdbx_strand_id
1 'polypeptide(L)'
;MPPRCGRTAGRARGHYAADVASVTSILIYPDQGEPGQALESAGVGEEGLDGDRRKGAPVHLVAVADYVEAWPRANVVLDLEPEALSALIGRRLRIGDVELQVTGPAKSCPGVYADVPVPGTLGVGDEVEVGVPDPRA
;
A
#
# COMPACT_ATOMS: atom_id res chain seq x y z
N MET A 1 -22.46 2.32 -38.52
CA MET A 1 -21.71 3.02 -37.46
C MET A 1 -21.89 2.27 -36.14
N PRO A 2 -20.87 1.52 -35.67
CA PRO A 2 -20.75 1.11 -34.27
C PRO A 2 -19.72 1.98 -33.50
N PRO A 3 -19.80 2.07 -32.15
CA PRO A 3 -18.95 2.96 -31.36
C PRO A 3 -17.54 2.38 -31.16
N ARG A 4 -16.57 3.29 -31.11
CA ARG A 4 -15.15 3.02 -30.82
C ARG A 4 -15.00 2.79 -29.32
N CYS A 5 -14.76 1.55 -28.92
CA CYS A 5 -14.27 1.24 -27.58
C CYS A 5 -12.75 1.49 -27.58
N GLY A 6 -12.30 2.39 -26.72
CA GLY A 6 -10.91 2.80 -26.56
C GLY A 6 -10.03 1.61 -26.19
N ARG A 7 -9.04 1.36 -27.03
CA ARG A 7 -8.05 0.30 -26.88
C ARG A 7 -7.16 0.61 -25.67
N THR A 8 -7.06 -0.34 -24.76
CA THR A 8 -6.15 -0.40 -23.61
C THR A 8 -4.70 -0.10 -24.01
N ALA A 9 -4.09 0.87 -23.32
CA ALA A 9 -2.67 1.18 -23.38
C ALA A 9 -2.13 1.10 -21.94
N GLY A 10 -1.02 0.47 -21.61
CA GLY A 10 -0.17 -0.47 -22.32
C GLY A 10 0.58 -1.27 -21.25
N ARG A 11 0.59 -2.59 -21.38
CA ARG A 11 1.25 -3.51 -20.43
C ARG A 11 2.75 -3.51 -20.73
N ALA A 12 3.53 -2.71 -20.01
CA ALA A 12 4.98 -2.88 -19.96
C ALA A 12 5.31 -3.90 -18.87
N ARG A 13 5.47 -5.17 -19.27
CA ARG A 13 5.87 -6.27 -18.37
C ARG A 13 7.37 -6.15 -18.04
N GLY A 14 7.69 -5.54 -16.90
CA GLY A 14 8.95 -5.78 -16.22
C GLY A 14 8.87 -7.09 -15.45
N HIS A 15 9.50 -8.15 -15.96
CA HIS A 15 9.65 -9.42 -15.26
C HIS A 15 10.74 -9.28 -14.17
N TYR A 16 10.32 -9.03 -12.92
CA TYR A 16 10.98 -9.60 -11.75
C TYR A 16 9.96 -10.55 -11.13
N ALA A 17 10.38 -11.76 -10.77
CA ALA A 17 9.51 -12.83 -10.30
C ALA A 17 8.55 -12.33 -9.20
N ALA A 18 7.28 -12.17 -9.57
CA ALA A 18 6.19 -11.81 -8.69
C ALA A 18 5.76 -13.07 -7.93
N ASP A 19 6.25 -13.23 -6.71
CA ASP A 19 5.31 -13.61 -5.65
C ASP A 19 4.28 -12.47 -5.63
N VAL A 20 3.05 -12.78 -6.04
CA VAL A 20 2.01 -11.78 -6.31
C VAL A 20 1.53 -11.21 -4.98
N ALA A 21 2.26 -10.25 -4.44
CA ALA A 21 1.83 -9.54 -3.25
C ALA A 21 0.54 -8.79 -3.56
N SER A 22 -0.45 -8.87 -2.68
CA SER A 22 -1.75 -8.22 -2.89
C SER A 22 -2.28 -7.59 -1.60
N VAL A 23 -3.16 -6.62 -1.71
CA VAL A 23 -3.81 -6.00 -0.55
C VAL A 23 -4.86 -6.95 0.02
N THR A 24 -4.66 -7.42 1.25
CA THR A 24 -5.63 -8.28 1.93
C THR A 24 -6.65 -7.47 2.72
N SER A 25 -6.24 -6.35 3.29
CA SER A 25 -7.12 -5.52 4.12
C SER A 25 -6.69 -4.07 4.12
N ILE A 26 -7.67 -3.17 4.17
CA ILE A 26 -7.48 -1.74 4.33
C ILE A 26 -8.21 -1.33 5.61
N LEU A 27 -7.54 -0.62 6.51
CA LEU A 27 -8.10 -0.15 7.76
C LEU A 27 -7.86 1.35 7.95
N ILE A 28 -8.88 2.04 8.45
CA ILE A 28 -8.77 3.41 8.94
C ILE A 28 -9.08 3.47 10.44
N TYR A 29 -8.53 4.44 11.12
CA TYR A 29 -8.66 4.68 12.55
C TYR A 29 -9.10 6.13 12.79
N PRO A 30 -10.36 6.49 12.46
CA PRO A 30 -10.85 7.87 12.56
C PRO A 30 -10.81 8.37 14.01
N ASP A 31 -11.17 7.51 14.96
CA ASP A 31 -11.33 7.84 16.36
C ASP A 31 -10.19 7.29 17.24
N GLN A 32 -9.90 8.02 18.32
CA GLN A 32 -8.85 7.61 19.25
C GLN A 32 -9.30 6.44 20.10
N GLY A 33 -8.54 5.34 20.09
CA GLY A 33 -8.80 4.20 20.96
C GLY A 33 -9.91 3.28 20.47
N GLU A 34 -10.61 3.66 19.40
CA GLU A 34 -11.57 2.82 18.72
C GLU A 34 -10.87 1.79 17.82
N PRO A 35 -11.51 0.63 17.58
CA PRO A 35 -11.02 -0.38 16.67
C PRO A 35 -10.93 0.16 15.24
N GLY A 36 -10.05 -0.45 14.44
CA GLY A 36 -9.93 -0.09 13.03
C GLY A 36 -11.20 -0.43 12.26
N GLN A 37 -11.61 0.48 11.38
CA GLN A 37 -12.69 0.24 10.44
C GLN A 37 -12.11 -0.32 9.15
N ALA A 38 -12.50 -1.54 8.79
CA ALA A 38 -12.13 -2.16 7.54
C ALA A 38 -12.86 -1.51 6.35
N LEU A 39 -12.13 -1.28 5.26
CA LEU A 39 -12.64 -0.74 4.00
C LEU A 39 -12.35 -1.72 2.86
N GLU A 40 -13.23 -1.76 1.86
CA GLU A 40 -12.98 -2.48 0.61
C GLU A 40 -12.12 -1.67 -0.37
N SER A 41 -12.15 -0.34 -0.23
CA SER A 41 -11.34 0.60 -1.00
C SER A 41 -11.15 1.90 -0.21
N ALA A 42 -10.02 2.57 -0.41
CA ALA A 42 -9.74 3.87 0.21
C ALA A 42 -9.05 4.82 -0.78
N GLY A 43 -9.45 6.10 -0.72
CA GLY A 43 -8.67 7.19 -1.28
C GLY A 43 -7.42 7.41 -0.45
N VAL A 44 -6.28 7.60 -1.12
CA VAL A 44 -4.99 7.84 -0.49
C VAL A 44 -4.43 9.14 -1.01
N GLY A 45 -4.35 10.13 -0.13
CA GLY A 45 -3.73 11.43 -0.38
C GLY A 45 -2.28 11.49 0.11
N GLU A 46 -1.60 12.60 -0.19
CA GLU A 46 -0.23 12.88 0.30
C GLU A 46 -0.13 12.81 1.83
N GLU A 47 -1.23 13.15 2.52
CA GLU A 47 -1.29 13.15 3.96
C GLU A 47 -1.71 11.81 4.59
N GLY A 48 -2.17 10.83 3.80
CA GLY A 48 -2.60 9.51 4.27
C GLY A 48 -3.94 9.05 3.67
N LEU A 49 -4.57 8.05 4.29
CA LEU A 49 -5.87 7.52 3.85
C LEU A 49 -7.01 8.49 4.21
N ASP A 50 -7.96 8.65 3.30
CA ASP A 50 -9.16 9.45 3.51
C ASP A 50 -9.95 8.94 4.73
N GLY A 51 -10.17 9.81 5.70
CA GLY A 51 -10.88 9.49 6.95
C GLY A 51 -10.00 8.85 8.04
N ASP A 52 -8.70 8.64 7.80
CA ASP A 52 -7.78 8.15 8.83
C ASP A 52 -7.24 9.28 9.72
N ARG A 53 -7.19 9.05 11.03
CA ARG A 53 -6.54 9.97 11.96
C ARG A 53 -5.07 9.63 12.10
N ARG A 54 -4.28 10.15 11.15
CA ARG A 54 -2.84 9.94 11.10
C ARG A 54 -2.09 10.44 12.34
N LYS A 55 -1.15 9.63 12.82
CA LYS A 55 -0.09 10.02 13.79
C LYS A 55 1.28 9.51 13.33
N GLY A 56 1.90 10.17 12.36
CA GLY A 56 3.25 9.81 11.92
C GLY A 56 3.41 9.84 10.41
N ALA A 57 3.68 8.70 9.78
CA ALA A 57 3.78 8.60 8.32
C ALA A 57 2.40 8.56 7.65
N PRO A 58 2.28 8.92 6.36
CA PRO A 58 1.02 8.89 5.61
C PRO A 58 0.36 7.50 5.58
N VAL A 59 1.16 6.45 5.35
CA VAL A 59 0.66 5.08 5.24
C VAL A 59 1.54 4.14 6.07
N HIS A 60 0.91 3.24 6.83
CA HIS A 60 1.56 2.10 7.49
C HIS A 60 1.16 0.80 6.79
N LEU A 61 2.15 0.12 6.20
CA LEU A 61 2.03 -1.18 5.55
C LEU A 61 2.50 -2.29 6.50
N VAL A 62 1.80 -3.42 6.53
CA VAL A 62 2.19 -4.59 7.32
C VAL A 62 1.91 -5.89 6.57
N ALA A 63 2.71 -6.93 6.81
CA ALA A 63 2.47 -8.27 6.30
C ALA A 63 1.31 -8.94 7.06
N VAL A 64 0.58 -9.85 6.40
CA VAL A 64 -0.50 -10.64 7.05
C VAL A 64 0.00 -11.39 8.28
N ALA A 65 1.18 -12.02 8.21
CA ALA A 65 1.76 -12.76 9.33
C ALA A 65 1.94 -11.89 10.58
N ASP A 66 2.56 -10.73 10.41
CA ASP A 66 2.76 -9.73 11.46
C ASP A 66 1.44 -9.14 11.99
N TYR A 67 0.46 -8.96 11.09
CA TYR A 67 -0.84 -8.43 11.44
C TYR A 67 -1.60 -9.36 12.39
N VAL A 68 -1.61 -10.67 12.07
CA VAL A 68 -2.29 -11.69 12.88
C VAL A 68 -1.61 -11.86 14.24
N GLU A 69 -0.28 -11.73 14.30
CA GLU A 69 0.49 -11.88 15.54
C GLU A 69 0.33 -10.68 16.49
N ALA A 70 0.53 -9.46 15.98
CA ALA A 70 0.68 -8.27 16.83
C ALA A 70 -0.53 -7.32 16.81
N TRP A 71 -1.51 -7.54 15.91
CA TRP A 71 -2.66 -6.65 15.69
C TRP A 71 -2.27 -5.16 15.66
N PRO A 72 -1.27 -4.77 14.85
CA PRO A 72 -0.83 -3.38 14.79
C PRO A 72 -1.91 -2.51 14.15
N ARG A 73 -1.95 -1.23 14.53
CA ARG A 73 -2.81 -0.22 13.90
C ARG A 73 -2.23 0.22 12.54
N ALA A 74 -2.13 -0.73 11.61
CA ALA A 74 -1.67 -0.49 10.24
C ALA A 74 -2.84 -0.16 9.32
N ASN A 75 -2.57 0.65 8.29
CA ASN A 75 -3.58 1.07 7.32
C ASN A 75 -3.81 0.04 6.24
N VAL A 76 -2.76 -0.65 5.81
CA VAL A 76 -2.80 -1.57 4.69
C VAL A 76 -2.08 -2.86 5.08
N VAL A 77 -2.79 -3.97 4.94
CA VAL A 77 -2.26 -5.32 5.17
C VAL A 77 -2.02 -5.96 3.81
N LEU A 78 -0.82 -6.49 3.62
CA LEU A 78 -0.38 -7.07 2.37
C LEU A 78 -0.06 -8.56 2.52
N ASP A 79 -0.45 -9.34 1.52
CA ASP A 79 -0.15 -10.78 1.42
C ASP A 79 1.27 -10.98 0.89
N LEU A 80 2.26 -10.79 1.76
CA LEU A 80 3.65 -11.12 1.53
C LEU A 80 4.37 -11.41 2.84
N GLU A 81 5.54 -12.01 2.74
CA GLU A 81 6.40 -12.28 3.88
C GLU A 81 6.92 -10.96 4.53
N PRO A 82 7.00 -10.88 5.87
CA PRO A 82 7.54 -9.72 6.59
C PRO A 82 8.94 -9.28 6.13
N GLU A 83 9.81 -10.23 5.81
CA GLU A 83 11.16 -9.98 5.32
C GLU A 83 11.14 -9.38 3.91
N ALA A 84 10.21 -9.84 3.06
CA ALA A 84 10.02 -9.26 1.73
C ALA A 84 9.50 -7.83 1.83
N LEU A 85 8.57 -7.54 2.75
CA LEU A 85 8.09 -6.19 3.02
C LEU A 85 9.20 -5.26 3.49
N SER A 86 10.06 -5.75 4.39
CA SER A 86 11.22 -5.02 4.88
C SER A 86 12.26 -4.76 3.77
N ALA A 87 12.41 -5.68 2.81
CA ALA A 87 13.28 -5.50 1.65
C ALA A 87 12.81 -4.43 0.65
N LEU A 88 11.56 -3.96 0.79
CA LEU A 88 11.01 -2.87 -0.01
C LEU A 88 11.37 -1.47 0.52
N ILE A 89 12.01 -1.36 1.68
CA ILE A 89 12.46 -0.07 2.22
C ILE A 89 13.36 0.66 1.20
N GLY A 90 13.03 1.92 0.91
CA GLY A 90 13.69 2.73 -0.10
C GLY A 90 13.17 2.53 -1.53
N ARG A 91 12.22 1.60 -1.75
CA ARG A 91 11.61 1.36 -3.06
C ARG A 91 10.26 2.02 -3.19
N ARG A 92 9.82 2.20 -4.45
CA ARG A 92 8.48 2.62 -4.80
C ARG A 92 7.60 1.44 -5.20
N LEU A 93 6.40 1.43 -4.64
CA LEU A 93 5.34 0.45 -4.88
C LEU A 93 4.20 1.14 -5.62
N ARG A 94 3.54 0.41 -6.50
CA ARG A 94 2.27 0.83 -7.08
C ARG A 94 1.18 -0.16 -6.68
N ILE A 95 0.06 0.35 -6.18
CA ILE A 95 -1.07 -0.43 -5.71
C ILE A 95 -2.33 0.27 -6.23
N GLY A 96 -3.08 -0.39 -7.10
CA GLY A 96 -4.18 0.25 -7.82
C GLY A 96 -3.68 1.49 -8.59
N ASP A 97 -4.25 2.65 -8.25
CA ASP A 97 -3.88 3.96 -8.82
C ASP A 97 -2.87 4.74 -7.97
N VAL A 98 -2.45 4.21 -6.82
CA VAL A 98 -1.58 4.89 -5.85
C VAL A 98 -0.13 4.47 -6.05
N GLU A 99 0.81 5.42 -5.96
CA GLU A 99 2.22 5.10 -5.75
C GLU A 99 2.64 5.42 -4.31
N LEU A 100 3.30 4.46 -3.67
CA LEU A 100 3.81 4.54 -2.31
C LEU A 100 5.33 4.45 -2.31
N GLN A 101 6.00 5.37 -1.63
CA GLN A 101 7.44 5.33 -1.39
C GLN A 101 7.68 4.78 0.01
N VAL A 102 8.25 3.57 0.13
CA VAL A 102 8.57 3.00 1.44
C VAL A 102 9.77 3.75 2.02
N THR A 103 9.58 4.39 3.16
CA THR A 103 10.58 5.29 3.76
C THR A 103 11.41 4.62 4.86
N GLY A 104 10.86 3.61 5.53
CA GLY A 104 11.58 2.92 6.59
C GLY A 104 10.70 1.98 7.43
N PRO A 105 11.30 1.29 8.40
CA PRO A 105 10.58 0.40 9.29
C PRO A 105 9.67 1.18 10.25
N ALA A 106 8.57 0.56 10.67
CA ALA A 106 7.73 1.11 11.73
C ALA A 106 8.48 1.07 13.08
N LYS A 107 8.36 2.15 13.88
CA LYS A 107 9.23 2.37 15.06
C LYS A 107 8.86 1.53 16.27
N SER A 108 7.58 1.19 16.42
CA SER A 108 7.04 0.56 17.63
C SER A 108 6.17 -0.65 17.35
N CYS A 109 5.97 -0.98 16.08
CA CYS A 109 5.15 -2.08 15.59
C CYS A 109 5.82 -2.72 14.38
N PRO A 110 5.47 -3.97 14.03
CA PRO A 110 5.88 -4.58 12.76
C PRO A 110 5.41 -3.80 11.53
N GLY A 111 6.06 -4.05 10.39
CA GLY A 111 5.77 -3.40 9.12
C GLY A 111 6.63 -2.18 8.82
N VAL A 112 6.21 -1.41 7.80
CA VAL A 112 6.96 -0.29 7.22
C VAL A 112 6.08 0.93 7.04
N TYR A 113 6.70 2.10 7.09
CA TYR A 113 6.05 3.37 6.74
C TYR A 113 6.30 3.71 5.27
N ALA A 114 5.29 4.34 4.67
CA ALA A 114 5.38 4.83 3.31
C ALA A 114 4.81 6.25 3.19
N ASP A 115 5.45 7.06 2.36
CA ASP A 115 4.94 8.31 1.85
C ASP A 115 4.15 8.07 0.55
N VAL A 116 3.30 9.02 0.16
CA VAL A 116 2.41 8.90 -1.00
C VAL A 116 2.84 9.91 -2.06
N PRO A 117 3.83 9.60 -2.91
CA PRO A 117 4.26 10.49 -3.99
C PRO A 117 3.18 10.70 -5.07
N VAL A 118 2.30 9.72 -5.29
CA VAL A 118 1.19 9.84 -6.26
C VAL A 118 -0.11 9.41 -5.56
N PRO A 119 -0.98 10.39 -5.22
CA PRO A 119 -2.31 10.12 -4.69
C PRO A 119 -3.19 9.35 -5.68
N GLY A 120 -4.12 8.57 -5.14
CA GLY A 120 -5.01 7.74 -5.94
C GLY A 120 -6.00 6.96 -5.08
N THR A 121 -6.54 5.88 -5.64
CA THR A 121 -7.39 4.92 -4.92
C THR A 121 -6.73 3.55 -4.95
N LEU A 122 -6.79 2.85 -3.82
CA LEU A 122 -6.43 1.43 -3.72
C LEU A 122 -7.59 0.62 -3.15
N GLY A 123 -7.65 -0.65 -3.51
CA GLY A 123 -8.69 -1.60 -3.13
C GLY A 123 -8.12 -2.89 -2.55
N VAL A 124 -8.95 -3.58 -1.77
CA VAL A 124 -8.65 -4.96 -1.36
C VAL A 124 -8.62 -5.85 -2.60
N GLY A 125 -7.58 -6.67 -2.71
CA GLY A 125 -7.29 -7.52 -3.86
C GLY A 125 -6.38 -6.87 -4.91
N ASP A 126 -6.03 -5.59 -4.77
CA ASP A 126 -5.09 -4.95 -5.69
C ASP A 126 -3.70 -5.59 -5.58
N GLU A 127 -3.07 -5.83 -6.74
CA GLU A 127 -1.71 -6.35 -6.83
C GLU A 127 -0.70 -5.25 -6.47
N VAL A 128 0.37 -5.63 -5.78
CA VAL A 128 1.49 -4.76 -5.43
C VAL A 128 2.57 -4.91 -6.50
N GLU A 129 2.79 -3.83 -7.25
CA GLU A 129 3.85 -3.78 -8.24
C GLU A 129 5.07 -3.04 -7.70
N VAL A 130 6.22 -3.72 -7.67
CA VAL A 130 7.51 -3.12 -7.29
C VAL A 130 8.16 -2.56 -8.55
N GLY A 131 8.09 -1.25 -8.78
CA GLY A 131 8.57 -0.73 -10.04
C GLY A 131 8.32 0.74 -10.35
N VAL A 132 8.92 1.64 -9.58
CA VAL A 132 9.58 2.81 -10.18
C VAL A 132 10.91 2.99 -9.45
N PRO A 133 12.08 2.83 -10.09
CA PRO A 133 13.34 3.22 -9.47
C PRO A 133 13.29 4.72 -9.15
N ASP A 134 13.81 5.10 -7.98
CA ASP A 134 13.97 6.52 -7.65
C ASP A 134 14.83 7.18 -8.74
N PRO A 135 14.35 8.21 -9.46
CA PRO A 135 15.16 8.91 -10.46
C PRO A 135 16.37 9.67 -9.85
N ARG A 136 16.55 9.63 -8.52
CA ARG A 136 17.65 10.26 -7.77
C ARG A 136 18.60 9.25 -7.10
N ALA A 137 18.43 7.94 -7.29
CA ALA A 137 19.35 6.90 -6.80
C ALA A 137 20.55 6.69 -7.73
#